data_AF-A0A7L4Q076-F1
#
_entry.id   AF-A0A7L4Q076-F1
#
_cell.length_a   1.000
_cell.length_b   1.000
_cell.length_c   1.000
_cell.angle_alpha   90.00
_cell.angle_beta   90.00
_cell.angle_gamma   90.00
#
_symmetry.space_group_name_H-M   'P 1'
#
loop_
_entity.id
_entity.type
_entity.pdbx_description
1 polymer ?
#
loop_
_entity_poly.entity_id
_entity_poly.type
_entity_poly.pdbx_seq_one_letter_code
_entity_poly.pdbx_strand_id
1 'polypeptide(L)'
;MKKILIVLVTLIVLAGYAGADHTLPPVPETQGIVTSASINAVGNFASSTEIQWRITAEDDLTEIPPLETGIYESVYTEDTQSDGVGLVLYDKELDVETSGQISGQWNIEAIKQIAFVGIDGSAIVSGDVIMLDVAATADPQVTSALICPFAEQVSPVVPAHCNRAEAGSTIDMTVANVRTTTSDRFISPSGDHPAELNHDIRVTELVTDVPSVGMASAYLNVLIQEGGFVGGEGLDERPGQLMERIEFSEVSAADGAITLFEKLMHYESGMVR
;
A
#
# COMPACT_ATOMS: atom_id res chain seq x y z
N MET A 1 -2.05 27.33 -41.23
CA MET A 1 -1.99 25.86 -41.13
C MET A 1 -0.60 25.35 -40.71
N LYS A 2 0.50 25.66 -41.41
CA LYS A 2 1.87 25.25 -40.99
C LYS A 2 2.26 25.64 -39.55
N LYS A 3 1.87 26.82 -39.08
CA LYS A 3 2.18 27.29 -37.71
C LYS A 3 1.41 26.53 -36.62
N ILE A 4 0.19 26.06 -36.91
CA ILE A 4 -0.60 25.24 -35.97
C ILE A 4 -0.02 23.83 -35.90
N LEU A 5 0.38 23.26 -37.05
CA LEU A 5 1.04 21.96 -37.10
C LEU A 5 2.35 21.95 -36.32
N ILE A 6 3.16 23.01 -36.44
CA ILE A 6 4.41 23.14 -35.67
C ILE A 6 4.12 23.19 -34.17
N VAL A 7 3.17 24.03 -33.72
CA VAL A 7 2.80 24.13 -32.29
C VAL A 7 2.27 22.79 -31.74
N LEU A 8 1.49 22.05 -32.52
CA LEU A 8 0.96 20.73 -32.12
C LEU A 8 2.06 19.68 -32.01
N VAL A 9 3.03 19.70 -32.93
CA VAL A 9 4.23 18.84 -32.86
C VAL A 9 5.13 19.25 -31.69
N THR A 10 5.31 20.54 -31.40
CA THR A 10 6.11 20.98 -30.24
C THR A 10 5.45 20.61 -28.91
N LEU A 11 4.12 20.66 -28.82
CA LEU A 11 3.37 20.22 -27.63
C LEU A 11 3.50 18.70 -27.39
N ILE A 12 3.50 17.89 -28.45
CA ILE A 12 3.72 16.44 -28.34
C ILE A 12 5.15 16.12 -27.92
N VAL A 13 6.14 16.90 -28.40
CA VAL A 13 7.56 16.71 -28.01
C VAL A 13 7.86 17.21 -26.59
N LEU A 14 7.07 18.16 -26.07
CA LEU A 14 7.20 18.68 -24.70
C LEU A 14 6.42 17.86 -23.66
N ALA A 15 5.48 17.00 -24.10
CA ALA A 15 4.82 16.04 -23.25
C ALA A 15 5.71 14.79 -23.13
N GLY A 16 6.48 14.70 -22.05
CA GLY A 16 7.09 13.42 -21.67
C GLY A 16 5.97 12.41 -21.42
N TYR A 17 6.14 11.20 -21.94
CA TYR A 17 5.30 10.05 -21.57
C TYR A 17 5.95 9.40 -20.35
N ALA A 18 5.28 9.43 -19.20
CA ALA A 18 5.59 8.57 -18.07
C ALA A 18 4.87 7.23 -18.25
N GLY A 19 5.42 6.17 -17.68
CA GLY A 19 4.81 4.85 -17.71
C GLY A 19 4.89 4.19 -16.35
N ALA A 20 3.83 3.45 -16.05
CA ALA A 20 3.57 2.93 -14.72
C ALA A 20 4.44 1.72 -14.34
N ASP A 21 4.38 1.40 -13.05
CA ASP A 21 4.97 0.25 -12.38
C ASP A 21 4.32 -1.09 -12.84
N HIS A 22 4.95 -2.21 -12.50
CA HIS A 22 4.37 -3.54 -12.57
C HIS A 22 4.76 -4.36 -11.32
N THR A 23 4.12 -5.49 -11.05
CA THR A 23 4.40 -6.31 -9.87
C THR A 23 5.51 -7.33 -10.12
N LEU A 24 6.27 -7.73 -9.09
CA LEU A 24 7.28 -8.79 -9.26
C LEU A 24 6.64 -10.18 -9.33
N PRO A 25 7.24 -11.11 -10.10
CA PRO A 25 6.86 -12.51 -10.06
C PRO A 25 7.19 -13.15 -8.71
N PRO A 26 6.42 -14.15 -8.26
CA PRO A 26 6.72 -14.89 -7.04
C PRO A 26 8.02 -15.69 -7.18
N VAL A 27 8.75 -15.86 -6.07
CA VAL A 27 9.86 -16.82 -5.98
C VAL A 27 9.34 -18.26 -6.08
N PRO A 28 10.18 -19.26 -6.43
CA PRO A 28 9.72 -20.63 -6.68
C PRO A 28 9.02 -21.33 -5.50
N GLU A 29 9.22 -20.85 -4.28
CA GLU A 29 8.59 -21.38 -3.08
C GLU A 29 7.56 -20.38 -2.56
N THR A 30 6.35 -20.85 -2.30
CA THR A 30 5.25 -20.04 -1.75
C THR A 30 4.99 -20.44 -0.30
N GLN A 31 4.76 -19.46 0.56
CA GLN A 31 4.48 -19.61 1.99
C GLN A 31 3.22 -18.85 2.34
N GLY A 32 2.44 -19.44 3.25
CA GLY A 32 1.29 -18.81 3.89
C GLY A 32 1.55 -18.64 5.38
N ILE A 33 1.39 -17.43 5.92
CA ILE A 33 1.47 -17.14 7.36
C ILE A 33 0.14 -16.56 7.80
N VAL A 34 -0.62 -17.35 8.56
CA VAL A 34 -1.91 -16.91 9.11
C VAL A 34 -1.82 -16.82 10.63
N THR A 35 -2.25 -15.70 11.18
CA THR A 35 -2.45 -15.55 12.63
C THR A 35 -3.84 -15.03 12.91
N SER A 36 -4.45 -15.53 13.98
CA SER A 36 -5.76 -15.07 14.44
C SER A 36 -5.74 -14.98 15.95
N ALA A 37 -6.31 -13.90 16.47
CA ALA A 37 -6.46 -13.66 17.90
C ALA A 37 -7.88 -13.16 18.18
N SER A 38 -8.54 -13.78 19.16
CA SER A 38 -9.82 -13.33 19.68
C SER A 38 -9.70 -13.21 21.20
N ILE A 39 -9.97 -12.03 21.73
CA ILE A 39 -9.85 -11.69 23.14
C ILE A 39 -11.18 -11.13 23.61
N ASN A 40 -11.74 -11.78 24.63
CA ASN A 40 -12.87 -11.28 25.40
C ASN A 40 -12.47 -11.31 26.87
N ALA A 41 -12.11 -10.15 27.41
CA ALA A 41 -11.48 -10.06 28.72
C ALA A 41 -11.86 -8.79 29.47
N VAL A 42 -11.63 -8.82 30.79
CA VAL A 42 -11.60 -7.63 31.65
C VAL A 42 -10.19 -7.53 32.22
N GLY A 43 -9.49 -6.45 31.91
CA GLY A 43 -8.09 -6.32 32.31
C GLY A 43 -7.31 -5.36 31.44
N ASN A 44 -5.99 -5.50 31.52
CA ASN A 44 -5.06 -4.91 30.58
C ASN A 44 -4.81 -5.91 29.45
N PHE A 45 -4.65 -5.43 28.23
CA PHE A 45 -4.19 -6.23 27.10
C PHE A 45 -3.19 -5.46 26.24
N ALA A 46 -2.35 -6.24 25.56
CA ALA A 46 -1.47 -5.77 24.51
C ALA A 46 -1.43 -6.80 23.39
N SER A 47 -1.42 -6.35 22.15
CA SER A 47 -1.22 -7.14 20.94
C SER A 47 -0.29 -6.36 20.02
N SER A 48 0.67 -7.04 19.43
CA SER A 48 1.55 -6.43 18.43
C SER A 48 1.86 -7.43 17.33
N THR A 49 2.07 -6.94 16.14
CA THR A 49 2.55 -7.73 15.01
C THR A 49 3.36 -6.85 14.08
N GLU A 50 4.45 -7.41 13.59
CA GLU A 50 5.33 -6.77 12.63
C GLU A 50 5.64 -7.79 11.55
N ILE A 51 5.47 -7.35 10.31
CA ILE A 51 5.93 -8.03 9.12
C ILE A 51 6.79 -7.04 8.36
N GLN A 52 7.98 -7.51 8.00
CA GLN A 52 8.81 -6.87 7.01
C GLN A 52 9.11 -7.91 5.95
N TRP A 53 8.76 -7.58 4.71
CA TRP A 53 8.96 -8.47 3.58
C TRP A 53 9.69 -7.75 2.48
N ARG A 54 10.82 -8.31 2.08
CA ARG A 54 11.61 -7.85 0.94
C ARG A 54 11.72 -8.98 -0.08
N ILE A 55 11.61 -8.64 -1.35
CA ILE A 55 11.80 -9.54 -2.47
C ILE A 55 12.57 -8.82 -3.58
N THR A 56 13.40 -9.57 -4.29
CA THR A 56 14.13 -9.10 -5.46
C THR A 56 14.13 -10.19 -6.52
N ALA A 57 14.26 -9.79 -7.78
CA ALA A 57 14.12 -10.69 -8.93
C ALA A 57 15.41 -11.47 -9.27
N GLU A 58 16.59 -10.93 -8.99
CA GLU A 58 17.85 -11.49 -9.54
C GLU A 58 18.98 -11.69 -8.53
N ASP A 59 19.07 -10.89 -7.47
CA ASP A 59 20.19 -10.93 -6.53
C ASP A 59 19.81 -11.44 -5.12
N ASP A 60 20.82 -11.69 -4.30
CA ASP A 60 20.60 -12.09 -2.90
C ASP A 60 20.26 -10.88 -2.02
N LEU A 61 19.43 -11.09 -1.01
CA LEU A 61 19.05 -10.08 0.00
C LEU A 61 20.06 -9.99 1.16
N THR A 62 21.21 -10.68 1.07
CA THR A 62 22.26 -10.63 2.11
C THR A 62 23.07 -9.34 2.12
N GLU A 63 23.07 -8.60 1.02
CA GLU A 63 23.66 -7.25 0.89
C GLU A 63 22.59 -6.26 0.40
N ILE A 64 22.98 -4.99 0.17
CA ILE A 64 22.08 -4.05 -0.53
C ILE A 64 22.05 -4.52 -1.99
N PRO A 65 20.92 -5.07 -2.49
CA PRO A 65 20.89 -5.62 -3.84
C PRO A 65 21.12 -4.47 -4.84
N PRO A 66 21.92 -4.67 -5.90
CA PRO A 66 21.97 -3.70 -6.96
C PRO A 66 20.57 -3.63 -7.63
N LEU A 67 20.17 -2.43 -8.02
CA LEU A 67 18.89 -2.20 -8.68
C LEU A 67 19.05 -2.63 -10.17
N GLU A 68 19.10 -3.93 -10.46
CA GLU A 68 19.24 -4.43 -11.84
C GLU A 68 17.89 -4.82 -12.46
N THR A 69 16.95 -5.34 -11.67
CA THR A 69 15.62 -5.80 -12.13
C THR A 69 14.46 -5.40 -11.23
N GLY A 70 14.70 -5.16 -9.93
CA GLY A 70 13.67 -4.68 -9.02
C GLY A 70 13.85 -5.13 -7.57
N ILE A 71 13.46 -4.27 -6.64
CA ILE A 71 13.39 -4.55 -5.20
C ILE A 71 12.05 -4.03 -4.69
N TYR A 72 11.29 -4.91 -4.05
CA TYR A 72 9.97 -4.61 -3.53
C TYR A 72 10.03 -4.89 -2.04
N GLU A 73 9.60 -3.92 -1.25
CA GLU A 73 9.51 -3.99 0.19
C GLU A 73 8.08 -3.66 0.61
N SER A 74 7.53 -4.52 1.46
CA SER A 74 6.30 -4.24 2.18
C SER A 74 6.54 -4.37 3.67
N VAL A 75 5.93 -3.47 4.43
CA VAL A 75 5.92 -3.48 5.89
C VAL A 75 4.49 -3.35 6.37
N TYR A 76 4.09 -4.23 7.27
CA TYR A 76 2.88 -4.07 8.07
C TYR A 76 3.25 -4.10 9.55
N THR A 77 2.81 -3.08 10.28
CA THR A 77 2.96 -3.02 11.73
C THR A 77 1.62 -2.70 12.37
N GLU A 78 1.37 -3.39 13.48
CA GLU A 78 0.23 -3.16 14.35
C GLU A 78 0.70 -3.20 15.79
N ASP A 79 0.27 -2.22 16.56
CA ASP A 79 0.45 -2.19 18.01
C ASP A 79 -0.86 -1.70 18.64
N THR A 80 -1.43 -2.53 19.50
CA THR A 80 -2.61 -2.22 20.29
C THR A 80 -2.32 -2.47 21.76
N GLN A 81 -2.52 -1.46 22.59
CA GLN A 81 -2.33 -1.54 24.04
C GLN A 81 -3.42 -0.80 24.78
N SER A 82 -3.94 -1.40 25.85
CA SER A 82 -4.73 -0.67 26.84
C SER A 82 -3.82 -0.03 27.89
N ASP A 83 -4.04 1.25 28.18
CA ASP A 83 -3.49 1.92 29.36
C ASP A 83 -4.46 1.79 30.53
N GLY A 84 -4.20 0.80 31.40
CA GLY A 84 -5.06 0.47 32.54
C GLY A 84 -5.95 -0.75 32.31
N VAL A 85 -7.15 -0.72 32.90
CA VAL A 85 -8.10 -1.85 32.91
C VAL A 85 -9.34 -1.46 32.13
N GLY A 86 -9.80 -2.34 31.23
CA GLY A 86 -11.06 -2.15 30.51
C GLY A 86 -11.78 -3.45 30.20
N LEU A 87 -13.01 -3.30 29.71
CA LEU A 87 -13.72 -4.37 29.01
C LEU A 87 -13.17 -4.41 27.58
N VAL A 88 -12.62 -5.55 27.17
CA VAL A 88 -11.92 -5.72 25.90
C VAL A 88 -12.64 -6.78 25.08
N LEU A 89 -13.07 -6.40 23.88
CA LEU A 89 -13.38 -7.29 22.78
C LEU A 89 -12.42 -6.94 21.66
N TYR A 90 -11.60 -7.89 21.25
CA TYR A 90 -10.59 -7.69 20.22
C TYR A 90 -10.55 -8.92 19.34
N ASP A 91 -10.73 -8.72 18.05
CA ASP A 91 -10.56 -9.76 17.03
C ASP A 91 -9.56 -9.26 16.01
N LYS A 92 -8.59 -10.10 15.67
CA LYS A 92 -7.58 -9.84 14.66
C LYS A 92 -7.38 -11.07 13.81
N GLU A 93 -7.28 -10.83 12.51
CA GLU A 93 -6.82 -11.80 11.52
C GLU A 93 -5.73 -11.14 10.69
N LEU A 94 -4.66 -11.89 10.43
CA LEU A 94 -3.59 -11.53 9.52
C LEU A 94 -3.34 -12.74 8.63
N ASP A 95 -3.34 -12.51 7.33
CA ASP A 95 -2.93 -13.45 6.30
C ASP A 95 -1.78 -12.85 5.50
N VAL A 96 -0.79 -13.68 5.21
CA VAL A 96 0.38 -13.35 4.38
C VAL A 96 0.56 -14.48 3.40
N GLU A 97 0.56 -14.16 2.12
CA GLU A 97 0.69 -15.15 1.04
C GLU A 97 1.75 -14.70 0.04
N THR A 98 2.79 -15.53 -0.11
CA THR A 98 3.94 -15.25 -0.97
C THR A 98 3.79 -15.70 -2.43
N SER A 99 2.71 -16.41 -2.76
CA SER A 99 2.35 -16.65 -4.15
C SER A 99 1.90 -15.37 -4.87
N GLY A 100 1.97 -15.42 -6.20
CA GLY A 100 1.50 -14.33 -7.04
C GLY A 100 0.00 -14.15 -6.90
N GLN A 101 -0.41 -12.94 -6.52
CA GLN A 101 -1.80 -12.56 -6.31
C GLN A 101 -2.34 -11.85 -7.54
N ILE A 102 -3.60 -12.13 -7.87
CA ILE A 102 -4.33 -11.40 -8.92
C ILE A 102 -5.24 -10.32 -8.31
N SER A 103 -5.87 -9.51 -9.16
CA SER A 103 -6.82 -8.48 -8.71
C SER A 103 -7.88 -9.05 -7.76
N GLY A 104 -8.02 -8.44 -6.57
CA GLY A 104 -8.91 -8.91 -5.51
C GLY A 104 -8.32 -9.96 -4.57
N GLN A 105 -7.03 -10.28 -4.73
CA GLN A 105 -6.25 -11.07 -3.78
C GLN A 105 -5.06 -10.23 -3.29
N TRP A 106 -4.51 -10.60 -2.12
CA TRP A 106 -3.59 -9.77 -1.34
C TRP A 106 -2.38 -10.57 -0.87
N ASN A 107 -1.21 -9.93 -0.87
CA ASN A 107 0.02 -10.51 -0.33
C ASN A 107 0.06 -10.37 1.19
N ILE A 108 -0.39 -9.23 1.71
CA ILE A 108 -0.67 -9.01 3.12
C ILE A 108 -2.12 -8.57 3.24
N GLU A 109 -2.89 -9.22 4.11
CA GLU A 109 -4.24 -8.80 4.48
C GLU A 109 -4.39 -8.88 6.00
N ALA A 110 -4.77 -7.76 6.62
CA ALA A 110 -5.00 -7.67 8.04
C ALA A 110 -6.35 -7.03 8.33
N ILE A 111 -7.16 -7.70 9.14
CA ILE A 111 -8.44 -7.20 9.63
C ILE A 111 -8.36 -7.16 11.15
N LYS A 112 -8.67 -6.00 11.73
CA LYS A 112 -8.71 -5.82 13.17
C LYS A 112 -10.01 -5.16 13.58
N GLN A 113 -10.64 -5.69 14.61
CA GLN A 113 -11.82 -5.12 15.23
C GLN A 113 -11.59 -4.98 16.73
N ILE A 114 -11.95 -3.81 17.26
CA ILE A 114 -11.75 -3.42 18.64
C ILE A 114 -13.08 -2.89 19.15
N ALA A 115 -13.57 -3.45 20.25
CA ALA A 115 -14.52 -2.79 21.13
C ALA A 115 -13.94 -2.72 22.54
N PHE A 116 -13.79 -1.49 23.05
CA PHE A 116 -13.14 -1.22 24.33
C PHE A 116 -13.95 -0.25 25.17
N VAL A 117 -14.05 -0.51 26.47
CA VAL A 117 -14.58 0.44 27.46
C VAL A 117 -13.63 0.48 28.64
N GLY A 118 -12.99 1.63 28.83
CA GLY A 118 -12.08 1.87 29.95
C GLY A 118 -12.79 1.98 31.30
N ILE A 119 -12.16 1.42 32.33
CA ILE A 119 -12.57 1.57 33.73
C ILE A 119 -11.65 2.62 34.38
N ASP A 120 -12.20 3.46 35.25
CA ASP A 120 -11.46 4.51 35.97
C ASP A 120 -10.67 5.48 35.06
N GLY A 121 -11.18 5.73 33.85
CA GLY A 121 -10.54 6.62 32.88
C GLY A 121 -9.43 5.98 32.05
N SER A 122 -9.29 4.66 32.09
CA SER A 122 -8.39 3.89 31.21
C SER A 122 -8.71 4.13 29.73
N ALA A 123 -7.71 4.00 28.88
CA ALA A 123 -7.85 4.18 27.43
C ALA A 123 -7.23 3.00 26.66
N ILE A 124 -7.54 2.92 25.39
CA ILE A 124 -6.88 2.04 24.43
C ILE A 124 -6.20 2.89 23.37
N VAL A 125 -4.94 2.56 23.10
CA VAL A 125 -4.17 3.09 21.98
C VAL A 125 -3.97 1.98 20.98
N SER A 126 -4.23 2.24 19.71
CA SER A 126 -4.00 1.29 18.63
C SER A 126 -3.50 2.02 17.40
N GLY A 127 -2.40 1.54 16.82
CA GLY A 127 -1.85 2.00 15.56
C GLY A 127 -1.77 0.86 14.54
N ASP A 128 -2.06 1.17 13.30
CA ASP A 128 -1.79 0.32 12.13
C ASP A 128 -1.03 1.13 11.10
N VAL A 129 0.00 0.54 10.50
CA VAL A 129 0.72 1.11 9.35
C VAL A 129 0.97 0.01 8.34
N ILE A 130 0.66 0.28 7.08
CA ILE A 130 1.12 -0.50 5.94
C ILE A 130 1.90 0.40 4.99
N MET A 131 2.96 -0.16 4.43
CA MET A 131 3.84 0.54 3.52
C MET A 131 4.23 -0.40 2.40
N LEU A 132 4.25 0.14 1.18
CA LEU A 132 4.70 -0.50 -0.02
C LEU A 132 5.76 0.41 -0.66
N ASP A 133 6.96 -0.11 -0.87
CA ASP A 133 8.07 0.54 -1.57
C ASP A 133 8.52 -0.36 -2.72
N VAL A 134 8.53 0.21 -3.90
CA VAL A 134 8.73 -0.50 -5.15
C VAL A 134 9.71 0.27 -6.01
N ALA A 135 10.85 -0.34 -6.29
CA ALA A 135 11.87 0.27 -7.13
C ALA A 135 12.42 -0.71 -8.15
N ALA A 136 12.39 -0.33 -9.43
CA ALA A 136 13.02 -1.10 -10.50
C ALA A 136 13.64 -0.20 -11.56
N THR A 137 14.61 -0.77 -12.28
CA THR A 137 15.13 -0.25 -13.54
C THR A 137 14.13 -0.49 -14.67
N ALA A 138 14.39 0.11 -15.82
CA ALA A 138 13.53 -0.14 -16.97
C ALA A 138 13.72 -1.57 -17.49
N ASP A 139 12.60 -2.25 -17.74
CA ASP A 139 12.56 -3.58 -18.33
C ASP A 139 12.18 -3.48 -19.82
N PRO A 140 13.08 -3.84 -20.75
CA PRO A 140 12.82 -3.82 -22.18
C PRO A 140 11.96 -5.00 -22.69
N GLN A 141 11.47 -5.88 -21.81
CA GLN A 141 10.75 -7.11 -22.19
C GLN A 141 9.32 -7.14 -21.62
N VAL A 142 8.46 -6.24 -22.13
CA VAL A 142 7.02 -6.23 -21.76
C VAL A 142 6.33 -7.57 -22.04
N THR A 143 6.78 -8.36 -23.03
CA THR A 143 6.22 -9.69 -23.33
C THR A 143 6.51 -10.77 -22.29
N SER A 144 7.55 -10.62 -21.47
CA SER A 144 7.81 -11.53 -20.34
C SER A 144 7.15 -11.06 -19.05
N ALA A 145 6.92 -9.75 -18.91
CA ALA A 145 6.28 -9.18 -17.73
C ALA A 145 4.74 -9.22 -17.82
N LEU A 146 4.15 -8.93 -18.99
CA LEU A 146 2.70 -8.82 -19.18
C LEU A 146 2.15 -9.91 -20.09
N ILE A 147 1.04 -10.52 -19.69
CA ILE A 147 0.31 -11.51 -20.48
C ILE A 147 -0.58 -10.81 -21.51
N CYS A 148 -1.02 -9.57 -21.25
CA CYS A 148 -1.89 -8.82 -22.16
C CYS A 148 -1.22 -8.67 -23.56
N PRO A 149 -1.77 -9.28 -24.61
CA PRO A 149 -1.15 -9.28 -25.95
C PRO A 149 -1.20 -7.91 -26.63
N PHE A 150 -1.91 -6.95 -26.04
CA PHE A 150 -1.98 -5.56 -26.50
C PHE A 150 -1.01 -4.65 -25.76
N ALA A 151 -0.34 -5.12 -24.69
CA ALA A 151 0.58 -4.30 -23.89
C ALA A 151 1.76 -3.77 -24.72
N GLU A 152 2.33 -4.59 -25.60
CA GLU A 152 3.40 -4.14 -26.52
C GLU A 152 2.94 -3.06 -27.51
N GLN A 153 1.63 -2.93 -27.77
CA GLN A 153 1.09 -1.82 -28.57
C GLN A 153 1.03 -0.51 -27.77
N VAL A 154 1.05 -0.59 -26.44
CA VAL A 154 1.07 0.55 -25.51
C VAL A 154 2.51 0.99 -25.25
N SER A 155 3.39 0.06 -24.86
CA SER A 155 4.82 0.30 -24.71
C SER A 155 5.61 -1.01 -24.87
N PRO A 156 6.77 -1.01 -25.56
CA PRO A 156 7.67 -2.16 -25.58
C PRO A 156 8.59 -2.22 -24.35
N VAL A 157 8.58 -1.20 -23.47
CA VAL A 157 9.46 -1.08 -22.30
C VAL A 157 8.63 -0.69 -21.08
N VAL A 158 8.86 -1.33 -19.94
CA VAL A 158 8.44 -0.81 -18.63
C VAL A 158 9.48 0.23 -18.19
N PRO A 159 9.11 1.50 -17.94
CA PRO A 159 10.08 2.48 -17.46
C PRO A 159 10.59 2.16 -16.05
N ALA A 160 11.76 2.71 -15.72
CA ALA A 160 12.26 2.65 -14.35
C ALA A 160 11.29 3.39 -13.42
N HIS A 161 11.11 2.90 -12.20
CA HIS A 161 10.20 3.51 -11.23
C HIS A 161 10.77 3.38 -9.81
N CYS A 162 10.34 4.28 -8.93
CA CYS A 162 10.66 4.29 -7.51
C CYS A 162 9.46 4.88 -6.76
N ASN A 163 8.50 4.01 -6.48
CA ASN A 163 7.21 4.36 -5.93
C ASN A 163 7.11 3.90 -4.48
N ARG A 164 6.63 4.79 -3.61
CA ARG A 164 6.38 4.49 -2.21
C ARG A 164 5.00 4.96 -1.82
N ALA A 165 4.20 4.07 -1.24
CA ALA A 165 2.92 4.38 -0.65
C ALA A 165 2.89 3.90 0.80
N GLU A 166 2.37 4.72 1.70
CA GLU A 166 2.24 4.41 3.11
C GLU A 166 0.91 4.92 3.61
N ALA A 167 0.14 4.05 4.24
CA ALA A 167 -1.12 4.41 4.86
C ALA A 167 -1.16 3.87 6.28
N GLY A 168 -1.85 4.60 7.16
CA GLY A 168 -1.98 4.17 8.53
C GLY A 168 -3.05 4.92 9.28
N SER A 169 -3.37 4.41 10.44
CA SER A 169 -4.32 5.02 11.36
C SER A 169 -3.90 4.83 12.80
N THR A 170 -4.36 5.72 13.66
CA THR A 170 -4.11 5.67 15.09
C THR A 170 -5.34 6.13 15.84
N ILE A 171 -5.69 5.39 16.88
CA ILE A 171 -6.73 5.73 17.84
C ILE A 171 -6.15 5.86 19.24
N ASP A 172 -6.75 6.73 20.04
CA ASP A 172 -6.56 6.83 21.48
C ASP A 172 -7.92 7.12 22.12
N MET A 173 -8.53 6.12 22.75
CA MET A 173 -9.95 6.17 23.10
C MET A 173 -10.25 5.55 24.47
N THR A 174 -11.16 6.17 25.22
CA THR A 174 -11.71 5.60 26.47
C THR A 174 -12.91 4.69 26.20
N VAL A 175 -13.64 4.97 25.12
CA VAL A 175 -14.68 4.11 24.55
C VAL A 175 -14.37 3.98 23.07
N ALA A 176 -14.13 2.76 22.61
CA ALA A 176 -13.75 2.51 21.22
C ALA A 176 -14.69 1.46 20.62
N ASN A 177 -15.15 1.71 19.41
CA ASN A 177 -15.66 0.70 18.49
C ASN A 177 -15.05 0.97 17.12
N VAL A 178 -13.98 0.24 16.81
CA VAL A 178 -13.07 0.54 15.71
C VAL A 178 -12.86 -0.73 14.90
N ARG A 179 -12.88 -0.57 13.58
CA ARG A 179 -12.44 -1.59 12.63
C ARG A 179 -11.38 -0.99 11.73
N THR A 180 -10.29 -1.72 11.53
CA THR A 180 -9.32 -1.46 10.48
C THR A 180 -9.23 -2.65 9.54
N THR A 181 -9.10 -2.36 8.24
CA THR A 181 -8.81 -3.34 7.20
C THR A 181 -7.62 -2.80 6.43
N THR A 182 -6.60 -3.61 6.24
CA THR A 182 -5.36 -3.20 5.58
C THR A 182 -4.93 -4.29 4.64
N SER A 183 -4.58 -3.93 3.41
CA SER A 183 -4.06 -4.91 2.46
C SER A 183 -3.08 -4.32 1.48
N ASP A 184 -2.22 -5.16 0.94
CA ASP A 184 -1.41 -4.83 -0.22
C ASP A 184 -1.31 -5.99 -1.22
N ARG A 185 -0.92 -5.63 -2.44
CA ARG A 185 -0.52 -6.56 -3.48
C ARG A 185 0.70 -5.98 -4.17
N PHE A 186 1.77 -6.76 -4.21
CA PHE A 186 3.01 -6.36 -4.86
C PHE A 186 3.73 -7.52 -5.55
N ILE A 187 3.25 -8.75 -5.35
CA ILE A 187 3.67 -9.96 -6.06
C ILE A 187 2.50 -10.51 -6.87
N SER A 188 2.74 -10.79 -8.14
CA SER A 188 1.71 -11.22 -9.09
C SER A 188 2.28 -12.25 -10.07
N PRO A 189 1.45 -13.14 -10.64
CA PRO A 189 1.88 -14.00 -11.75
C PRO A 189 2.23 -13.22 -13.03
N SER A 190 1.75 -11.98 -13.18
CA SER A 190 2.08 -11.09 -14.30
C SER A 190 1.91 -9.60 -13.95
N GLY A 191 2.61 -8.74 -14.67
CA GLY A 191 2.50 -7.28 -14.58
C GLY A 191 1.17 -6.69 -15.06
N ASP A 192 0.19 -7.52 -15.43
CA ASP A 192 -1.18 -7.07 -15.74
C ASP A 192 -1.97 -6.71 -14.47
N HIS A 193 -1.51 -7.19 -13.31
CA HIS A 193 -2.11 -6.85 -12.03
C HIS A 193 -1.31 -5.73 -11.37
N PRO A 194 -1.96 -4.57 -11.09
CA PRO A 194 -1.26 -3.43 -10.51
C PRO A 194 -0.80 -3.75 -9.09
N ALA A 195 0.30 -3.11 -8.69
CA ALA A 195 0.66 -2.99 -7.31
C ALA A 195 -0.40 -2.13 -6.60
N GLU A 196 -0.84 -2.54 -5.42
CA GLU A 196 -1.99 -1.95 -4.76
C GLU A 196 -1.78 -1.90 -3.25
N LEU A 197 -2.23 -0.84 -2.60
CA LEU A 197 -2.23 -0.69 -1.15
C LEU A 197 -3.56 -0.08 -0.72
N ASN A 198 -4.22 -0.72 0.23
CA ASN A 198 -5.48 -0.30 0.82
C ASN A 198 -5.35 -0.20 2.33
N HIS A 199 -5.91 0.85 2.90
CA HIS A 199 -6.12 0.96 4.34
C HIS A 199 -7.46 1.65 4.62
N ASP A 200 -8.28 1.00 5.41
CA ASP A 200 -9.58 1.50 5.84
C ASP A 200 -9.59 1.57 7.36
N ILE A 201 -10.06 2.70 7.89
CA ILE A 201 -10.43 2.82 9.30
C ILE A 201 -11.88 3.26 9.39
N ARG A 202 -12.61 2.61 10.28
CA ARG A 202 -13.97 2.98 10.65
C ARG A 202 -14.13 2.97 12.16
N VAL A 203 -14.46 4.13 12.72
CA VAL A 203 -14.83 4.34 14.12
C VAL A 203 -16.32 4.65 14.16
N THR A 204 -17.07 3.94 14.99
CA THR A 204 -18.51 4.14 15.16
C THR A 204 -18.91 4.24 16.62
N GLU A 205 -20.19 4.48 16.87
CA GLU A 205 -20.80 4.27 18.18
C GLU A 205 -20.60 2.83 18.66
N LEU A 206 -20.39 2.62 19.97
CA LEU A 206 -20.29 1.28 20.57
C LEU A 206 -21.63 0.55 20.54
N VAL A 207 -22.68 1.28 20.89
CA VAL A 207 -24.09 0.93 20.74
C VAL A 207 -24.83 2.22 20.38
N THR A 208 -26.05 2.11 19.86
CA THR A 208 -26.85 3.29 19.46
C THR A 208 -26.86 4.37 20.54
N ASP A 209 -26.56 5.61 20.13
CA ASP A 209 -26.49 6.80 20.98
C ASP A 209 -25.36 6.79 22.03
N VAL A 210 -24.40 5.87 21.94
CA VAL A 210 -23.19 5.82 22.76
C VAL A 210 -21.95 5.98 21.84
N PRO A 211 -21.45 7.21 21.64
CA PRO A 211 -20.34 7.46 20.74
C PRO A 211 -19.04 6.81 21.24
N SER A 212 -18.12 6.54 20.32
CA SER A 212 -16.72 6.35 20.70
C SER A 212 -16.18 7.68 21.26
N VAL A 213 -15.29 7.63 22.24
CA VAL A 213 -14.80 8.82 22.95
C VAL A 213 -13.27 8.82 22.98
N GLY A 214 -12.69 9.79 22.29
CA GLY A 214 -11.26 10.00 22.18
C GLY A 214 -10.87 10.49 20.78
N MET A 215 -9.64 10.22 20.40
CA MET A 215 -9.05 10.63 19.13
C MET A 215 -9.03 9.47 18.12
N ALA A 216 -9.32 9.80 16.86
CA ALA A 216 -9.03 8.98 15.70
C ALA A 216 -8.26 9.80 14.67
N SER A 217 -7.25 9.21 14.03
CA SER A 217 -6.49 9.83 12.95
C SER A 217 -6.11 8.81 11.90
N ALA A 218 -6.01 9.23 10.65
CA ALA A 218 -5.55 8.40 9.55
C ALA A 218 -4.90 9.22 8.44
N TYR A 219 -3.88 8.64 7.81
CA TYR A 219 -3.05 9.31 6.81
C TYR A 219 -2.73 8.41 5.62
N LEU A 220 -2.49 9.05 4.49
CA LEU A 220 -1.92 8.44 3.28
C LEU A 220 -0.79 9.34 2.78
N ASN A 221 0.39 8.76 2.59
CA ASN A 221 1.57 9.39 2.01
C ASN A 221 1.96 8.60 0.75
N VAL A 222 2.14 9.29 -0.36
CA VAL A 222 2.52 8.68 -1.64
C VAL A 222 3.61 9.52 -2.30
N LEU A 223 4.68 8.84 -2.72
CA LEU A 223 5.72 9.36 -3.58
C LEU A 223 5.76 8.47 -4.83
N ILE A 224 5.49 9.05 -5.98
CA ILE A 224 5.62 8.37 -7.28
C ILE A 224 6.79 9.01 -8.01
N GLN A 225 7.66 8.18 -8.55
CA GLN A 225 8.78 8.61 -9.37
C GLN A 225 8.90 7.67 -10.57
N GLU A 226 8.45 8.13 -11.72
CA GLU A 226 8.43 7.31 -12.93
C GLU A 226 9.38 7.87 -13.98
N GLY A 227 10.09 6.93 -14.60
CA GLY A 227 10.89 7.15 -15.79
C GLY A 227 10.00 7.35 -17.01
N GLY A 228 10.57 7.96 -18.04
CA GLY A 228 9.87 8.14 -19.30
C GLY A 228 10.27 7.11 -20.34
N PHE A 229 9.41 6.97 -21.35
CA PHE A 229 9.73 6.20 -22.53
C PHE A 229 10.54 7.01 -23.56
N VAL A 230 11.45 6.36 -24.29
CA VAL A 230 12.07 6.93 -25.50
C VAL A 230 11.61 6.14 -26.73
N GLY A 231 10.83 6.80 -27.59
CA GLY A 231 10.43 6.26 -28.88
C GLY A 231 11.36 6.68 -30.01
N GLY A 232 11.90 5.69 -30.73
CA GLY A 232 12.45 5.85 -32.09
C GLY A 232 13.97 5.82 -32.21
N GLU A 233 14.46 5.27 -33.33
CA GLU A 233 15.88 5.23 -33.67
C GLU A 233 16.50 6.65 -33.66
N GLY A 234 17.51 6.85 -32.81
CA GLY A 234 18.33 8.06 -32.80
C GLY A 234 18.01 9.11 -31.73
N LEU A 235 17.13 8.83 -30.78
CA LEU A 235 17.03 9.57 -29.53
C LEU A 235 17.71 8.75 -28.42
N ASP A 236 18.66 9.34 -27.70
CA ASP A 236 19.37 8.69 -26.59
C ASP A 236 18.37 7.98 -25.65
N GLU A 237 18.55 6.67 -25.48
CA GLU A 237 17.87 5.87 -24.47
C GLU A 237 18.02 6.55 -23.11
N ARG A 238 16.92 7.06 -22.56
CA ARG A 238 16.86 7.66 -21.22
C ARG A 238 15.89 6.95 -20.27
N PRO A 239 15.82 5.60 -20.26
CA PRO A 239 14.90 4.86 -19.41
C PRO A 239 15.07 5.12 -17.90
N GLY A 240 16.18 5.71 -17.47
CA GLY A 240 16.45 6.11 -16.07
C GLY A 240 16.28 7.61 -15.78
N GLN A 241 15.74 8.42 -16.69
CA GLN A 241 15.44 9.83 -16.39
C GLN A 241 14.07 9.95 -15.74
N LEU A 242 14.03 10.59 -14.57
CA LEU A 242 12.79 10.97 -13.89
C LEU A 242 11.96 11.88 -14.79
N MET A 243 10.77 11.43 -15.16
CA MET A 243 9.88 12.10 -16.11
C MET A 243 8.53 12.45 -15.46
N GLU A 244 8.14 11.72 -14.41
CA GLU A 244 7.04 12.07 -13.54
C GLU A 244 7.46 12.00 -12.07
N ARG A 245 6.99 12.98 -11.29
CA ARG A 245 7.07 12.95 -9.84
C ARG A 245 5.77 13.47 -9.25
N ILE A 246 5.11 12.64 -8.44
CA ILE A 246 3.97 13.03 -7.62
C ILE A 246 4.35 12.87 -6.16
N GLU A 247 4.04 13.87 -5.36
CA GLU A 247 4.15 13.81 -3.90
C GLU A 247 2.79 14.20 -3.31
N PHE A 248 2.19 13.26 -2.60
CA PHE A 248 0.86 13.40 -2.01
C PHE A 248 0.92 13.04 -0.53
N SER A 249 0.29 13.86 0.30
CA SER A 249 0.12 13.61 1.72
C SER A 249 -1.22 14.13 2.16
N GLU A 250 -1.99 13.31 2.87
CA GLU A 250 -3.31 13.68 3.38
C GLU A 250 -3.55 13.04 4.73
N VAL A 251 -3.97 13.87 5.70
CA VAL A 251 -4.29 13.45 7.07
C VAL A 251 -5.67 13.93 7.44
N SER A 252 -6.43 13.07 8.10
CA SER A 252 -7.74 13.38 8.66
C SER A 252 -7.77 12.93 10.12
N ALA A 253 -8.31 13.75 11.01
CA ALA A 253 -8.39 13.45 12.43
C ALA A 253 -9.67 14.03 13.06
N ALA A 254 -10.16 13.34 14.09
CA ALA A 254 -11.28 13.76 14.93
C ALA A 254 -10.98 13.45 16.40
N ASP A 255 -11.49 14.28 17.31
CA ASP A 255 -11.33 14.12 18.76
C ASP A 255 -12.62 14.49 19.50
N GLY A 256 -12.86 13.85 20.64
CA GLY A 256 -14.06 13.98 21.46
C GLY A 256 -15.04 12.84 21.25
N ALA A 257 -16.34 13.16 21.18
CA ALA A 257 -17.40 12.18 20.96
C ALA A 257 -17.58 11.92 19.45
N ILE A 258 -17.16 10.75 18.99
CA ILE A 258 -17.17 10.32 17.58
C ILE A 258 -18.33 9.35 17.37
N THR A 259 -19.32 9.77 16.57
CA THR A 259 -20.40 8.90 16.11
C THR A 259 -20.03 8.14 14.83
N LEU A 260 -19.25 8.80 13.96
CA LEU A 260 -18.66 8.21 12.76
C LEU A 260 -17.36 8.94 12.40
N PHE A 261 -16.26 8.20 12.30
CA PHE A 261 -15.07 8.59 11.56
C PHE A 261 -14.74 7.46 10.61
N GLU A 262 -14.74 7.72 9.31
CA GLU A 262 -14.46 6.73 8.28
C GLU A 262 -13.52 7.34 7.25
N LYS A 263 -12.45 6.62 6.95
CA LYS A 263 -11.50 7.02 5.91
C LYS A 263 -11.04 5.77 5.17
N LEU A 264 -11.17 5.84 3.85
CA LEU A 264 -10.67 4.87 2.88
C LEU A 264 -9.45 5.47 2.21
N MET A 265 -8.36 4.71 2.18
CA MET A 265 -7.09 5.08 1.56
C MET A 265 -6.73 3.99 0.57
N HIS A 266 -6.49 4.40 -0.67
CA HIS A 266 -6.23 3.50 -1.77
C HIS A 266 -5.12 4.08 -2.64
N TYR A 267 -4.12 3.25 -2.93
CA TYR A 267 -3.05 3.49 -3.87
C TYR A 267 -2.99 2.32 -4.85
N GLU A 268 -2.80 2.63 -6.14
CA GLU A 268 -2.69 1.65 -7.21
C GLU A 268 -1.66 2.17 -8.22
N SER A 269 -0.77 1.28 -8.68
CA SER A 269 0.18 1.55 -9.76
C SER A 269 0.27 0.35 -10.70
N GLY A 270 0.05 0.58 -11.99
CA GLY A 270 0.07 -0.47 -13.00
C GLY A 270 0.01 0.06 -14.42
N MET A 271 0.62 -0.68 -15.35
CA MET A 271 0.69 -0.31 -16.77
C MET A 271 -0.63 -0.46 -17.54
N VAL A 272 -1.54 -1.32 -17.08
CA VAL A 272 -2.81 -1.62 -17.74
C VAL A 272 -3.95 -1.42 -16.75
N ARG A 273 -4.98 -0.67 -17.15
CA ARG A 273 -6.19 -0.39 -16.36
C ARG A 273 -7.46 -0.67 -17.16
#